data_AF-A0A941RXA7-F1
#
_entry.id   AF-A0A941RXA7-F1
#
_cell.length_a   1.000
_cell.length_b   1.000
_cell.length_c   1.000
_cell.angle_alpha   90.00
_cell.angle_beta   90.00
_cell.angle_gamma   90.00
#
_symmetry.space_group_name_H-M   'P 1'
#
loop_
_entity.id
_entity.type
_entity.pdbx_description
1 polymer ?
#
loop_
_entity_poly.entity_id
_entity_poly.type
_entity_poly.pdbx_seq_one_letter_code
_entity_poly.pdbx_strand_id
1 'polypeptide(L)'
;MSDKRPSPDDFRDWLRGRHEPAALQTVVFQASDSYERAVREGERLEPLAELLAAASHPRVVVWEVALPLLARLAETAPPVRLKIAERAASRRLELRRRSIQYLTDRSPREFSVPLLGRLLHDRSGRVRGFAASRSERLGLTELLPALEQALAVESDSTARFELTYACHMLRDGDFETDRAGYTSAFRSVRTGPGCAVWISQFENAPLTAERVREIGIERLRYAVLERLAGLAVVGV
;
A
#
# COMPACT_ATOMS: atom_id res chain seq x y z
N MET A 1 8.69 -19.31 2.81
CA MET A 1 9.22 -18.53 1.66
C MET A 1 8.89 -17.08 1.91
N SER A 2 9.90 -16.22 2.08
CA SER A 2 9.70 -14.78 2.24
C SER A 2 9.14 -14.23 0.93
N ASP A 3 7.91 -13.71 0.98
CA ASP A 3 7.18 -13.14 -0.15
C ASP A 3 7.77 -11.75 -0.48
N LYS A 4 9.05 -11.74 -0.86
CA LYS A 4 9.71 -10.55 -1.39
C LYS A 4 9.09 -10.29 -2.75
N ARG A 5 8.19 -9.31 -2.79
CA ARG A 5 7.74 -8.73 -4.06
C ARG A 5 8.97 -8.30 -4.84
N PRO A 6 9.12 -8.71 -6.10
CA PRO A 6 10.28 -8.35 -6.92
C PRO A 6 10.29 -6.83 -7.17
N SER A 7 11.51 -6.28 -7.30
CA SER A 7 11.69 -4.92 -7.80
C SER A 7 11.17 -4.82 -9.23
N PRO A 8 10.72 -3.63 -9.70
CA PRO A 8 10.54 -3.33 -11.12
C PRO A 8 11.63 -3.89 -12.03
N ASP A 9 12.88 -3.85 -11.57
CA ASP A 9 14.06 -4.27 -12.32
C ASP A 9 14.22 -5.81 -12.38
N ASP A 10 13.66 -6.54 -11.42
CA ASP A 10 13.83 -8.00 -11.28
C ASP A 10 12.62 -8.81 -11.76
N PHE A 11 11.55 -8.15 -12.23
CA PHE A 11 10.27 -8.84 -12.54
C PHE A 11 10.42 -9.97 -13.55
N ARG A 12 11.28 -9.79 -14.57
CA ARG A 12 11.48 -10.82 -15.61
C ARG A 12 12.11 -12.07 -15.03
N ASP A 13 13.13 -11.92 -14.18
CA ASP A 13 13.81 -13.04 -13.54
C ASP A 13 12.93 -13.71 -12.50
N TRP A 14 12.20 -12.92 -11.71
CA TRP A 14 11.18 -13.43 -10.80
C TRP A 14 10.13 -14.28 -11.52
N LEU A 15 9.63 -13.81 -12.67
CA LEU A 15 8.62 -14.54 -13.44
C LEU A 15 9.17 -15.83 -14.04
N ARG A 16 10.43 -15.84 -14.53
CA ARG A 16 11.10 -17.04 -15.03
C ARG A 16 11.22 -18.13 -13.96
N GLY A 17 11.36 -17.74 -12.69
CA GLY A 17 11.37 -18.67 -11.55
C GLY A 17 9.99 -19.25 -11.19
N ARG A 18 8.89 -18.73 -11.77
CA ARG A 18 7.53 -19.20 -11.48
C ARG A 18 7.02 -20.17 -12.55
N HIS A 19 6.40 -21.24 -12.09
CA HIS A 19 5.72 -22.23 -12.93
C HIS A 19 4.30 -21.77 -13.28
N GLU A 20 4.19 -20.67 -14.03
CA GLU A 20 2.92 -20.13 -14.52
C GLU A 20 2.64 -20.58 -15.96
N PRO A 21 1.37 -20.70 -16.38
CA PRO A 21 1.03 -20.98 -17.77
C PRO A 21 1.65 -19.95 -18.73
N ALA A 22 2.16 -20.41 -19.88
CA ALA A 22 2.81 -19.57 -20.89
C ALA A 22 1.94 -18.37 -21.31
N ALA A 23 0.63 -18.54 -21.41
CA ALA A 23 -0.30 -17.45 -21.74
C ALA A 23 -0.28 -16.31 -20.69
N LEU A 24 -0.14 -16.63 -19.40
CA LEU A 24 -0.03 -15.59 -18.36
C LEU A 24 1.34 -14.92 -18.40
N GLN A 25 2.40 -15.69 -18.65
CA GLN A 25 3.74 -15.13 -18.79
C GLN A 25 3.79 -14.14 -19.96
N THR A 26 3.18 -14.46 -21.10
CA THR A 26 3.07 -13.54 -22.25
C THR A 26 2.41 -12.22 -21.86
N VAL A 27 1.29 -12.24 -21.13
CA VAL A 27 0.60 -11.01 -20.70
C VAL A 27 1.49 -10.18 -19.76
N VAL A 28 2.22 -10.83 -18.85
CA VAL A 28 3.14 -10.13 -17.95
C VAL A 28 4.30 -9.51 -18.72
N PHE A 29 4.93 -10.24 -19.64
CA PHE A 29 6.02 -9.71 -20.47
C PHE A 29 5.56 -8.54 -21.33
N GLN A 30 4.39 -8.62 -21.95
CA GLN A 30 3.80 -7.51 -22.71
C GLN A 30 3.56 -6.27 -21.84
N ALA A 31 3.12 -6.45 -20.60
CA ALA A 31 2.96 -5.35 -19.65
C ALA A 31 4.30 -4.70 -19.27
N SER A 32 5.34 -5.50 -19.07
CA SER A 32 6.70 -5.00 -18.81
C SER A 32 7.27 -4.26 -20.02
N ASP A 33 7.14 -4.80 -21.23
CA ASP A 33 7.58 -4.15 -22.47
C ASP A 33 6.84 -2.81 -22.68
N SER A 34 5.54 -2.79 -22.38
CA SER A 34 4.70 -1.59 -22.39
C SER A 34 5.20 -0.52 -21.42
N TYR A 35 5.56 -0.91 -20.18
CA TYR A 35 6.20 -0.01 -19.20
C TYR A 35 7.54 0.53 -19.70
N GLU A 36 8.43 -0.33 -20.19
CA GLU A 36 9.76 0.07 -20.69
C GLU A 36 9.68 1.01 -21.90
N ARG A 37 8.69 0.83 -22.79
CA ARG A 37 8.41 1.79 -23.88
C ARG A 37 7.93 3.12 -23.31
N ALA A 38 6.97 3.11 -22.38
CA ALA A 38 6.45 4.33 -21.78
C ALA A 38 7.54 5.16 -21.08
N VAL A 39 8.46 4.51 -20.37
CA VAL A 39 9.62 5.18 -19.75
C VAL A 39 10.54 5.82 -20.81
N ARG A 40 10.83 5.12 -21.91
CA ARG A 40 11.72 5.62 -22.98
C ARG A 40 11.10 6.75 -23.80
N GLU A 41 9.80 6.70 -24.06
CA GLU A 41 9.10 7.63 -24.96
C GLU A 41 8.54 8.88 -24.23
N GLY A 42 8.88 9.06 -22.96
CA GLY A 42 8.46 10.23 -22.19
C GLY A 42 6.99 10.16 -21.74
N GLU A 43 6.55 8.98 -21.28
CA GLU A 43 5.27 8.77 -20.58
C GLU A 43 4.02 9.07 -21.42
N ARG A 44 4.11 8.91 -22.74
CA ARG A 44 2.95 8.97 -23.64
C ARG A 44 1.92 7.89 -23.28
N LEU A 45 0.65 8.15 -23.62
CA LEU A 45 -0.47 7.28 -23.25
C LEU A 45 -0.60 6.06 -24.16
N GLU A 46 -0.27 6.18 -25.46
CA GLU A 46 -0.45 5.08 -26.42
C GLU A 46 0.24 3.77 -26.01
N PRO A 47 1.47 3.78 -25.44
CA PRO A 47 2.13 2.57 -24.99
C PRO A 47 1.53 1.88 -23.77
N LEU A 48 0.53 2.44 -23.07
CA LEU A 48 0.06 1.95 -21.76
C LEU A 48 -1.08 0.92 -21.83
N ALA A 49 -1.60 0.63 -23.02
CA ALA A 49 -2.79 -0.21 -23.17
C ALA A 49 -2.60 -1.61 -22.58
N GLU A 50 -1.48 -2.27 -22.86
CA GLU A 50 -1.16 -3.61 -22.38
C GLU A 50 -0.93 -3.61 -20.87
N LEU A 51 -0.21 -2.62 -20.34
CA LEU A 51 0.03 -2.48 -18.91
C LEU A 51 -1.27 -2.23 -18.13
N LEU A 52 -2.15 -1.36 -18.64
CA LEU A 52 -3.47 -1.13 -18.06
C LEU A 52 -4.35 -2.39 -18.14
N ALA A 53 -4.31 -3.14 -19.24
CA ALA A 53 -5.03 -4.40 -19.36
C ALA A 53 -4.55 -5.42 -18.31
N ALA A 54 -3.23 -5.56 -18.15
CA ALA A 54 -2.63 -6.44 -17.14
C ALA A 54 -3.02 -6.05 -15.71
N ALA A 55 -3.06 -4.76 -15.38
CA ALA A 55 -3.51 -4.30 -14.06
C ALA A 55 -5.01 -4.60 -13.77
N SER A 56 -5.81 -4.72 -14.82
CA SER A 56 -7.22 -5.15 -14.74
C SER A 56 -7.42 -6.66 -14.77
N HIS A 57 -6.37 -7.43 -15.00
CA HIS A 57 -6.47 -8.87 -15.21
C HIS A 57 -7.05 -9.57 -13.97
N PRO A 58 -7.81 -10.68 -14.11
CA PRO A 58 -8.35 -11.40 -12.95
C PRO A 58 -7.27 -12.15 -12.15
N ARG A 59 -6.23 -12.67 -12.82
CA ARG A 59 -5.17 -13.48 -12.18
C ARG A 59 -4.19 -12.63 -11.38
N VAL A 60 -3.96 -13.01 -10.11
CA VAL A 60 -3.06 -12.36 -9.15
C VAL A 60 -1.70 -12.07 -9.74
N VAL A 61 -1.04 -13.10 -10.26
CA VAL A 61 0.31 -12.99 -10.82
C VAL A 61 0.46 -11.91 -11.90
N VAL A 62 -0.61 -11.63 -12.66
CA VAL A 62 -0.56 -10.62 -13.73
C VAL A 62 -0.66 -9.22 -13.16
N TRP A 63 -1.66 -8.95 -12.32
CA TRP A 63 -1.84 -7.61 -11.77
C TRP A 63 -0.81 -7.30 -10.67
N GLU A 64 -0.24 -8.30 -10.01
CA GLU A 64 0.82 -8.10 -9.02
C GLU A 64 2.10 -7.51 -9.64
N VAL A 65 2.35 -7.80 -10.92
CA VAL A 65 3.44 -7.17 -11.69
C VAL A 65 3.01 -5.81 -12.26
N ALA A 66 1.82 -5.73 -12.85
CA ALA A 66 1.40 -4.51 -13.53
C ALA A 66 1.10 -3.33 -12.57
N LEU A 67 0.58 -3.59 -11.36
CA LEU A 67 0.24 -2.53 -10.41
C LEU A 67 1.47 -1.72 -9.95
N PRO A 68 2.60 -2.33 -9.51
CA PRO A 68 3.82 -1.59 -9.16
C PRO A 68 4.41 -0.78 -10.32
N LEU A 69 4.36 -1.31 -11.55
CA LEU A 69 4.87 -0.60 -12.74
C LEU A 69 4.02 0.64 -13.04
N LEU A 70 2.68 0.53 -12.97
CA LEU A 70 1.79 1.69 -13.08
C LEU A 70 1.96 2.68 -11.94
N ALA A 71 2.16 2.19 -10.72
CA ALA A 71 2.42 3.03 -9.55
C ALA A 71 3.68 3.88 -9.77
N ARG A 72 4.75 3.27 -10.29
CA ARG A 72 6.00 3.96 -10.63
C ARG A 72 5.80 5.04 -11.69
N LEU A 73 5.09 4.74 -12.77
CA LEU A 73 4.77 5.75 -13.79
C LEU A 73 3.89 6.87 -13.24
N ALA A 74 2.94 6.56 -12.35
CA ALA A 74 2.04 7.55 -11.76
C ALA A 74 2.76 8.59 -10.88
N GLU A 75 3.99 8.32 -10.44
CA GLU A 75 4.81 9.28 -9.68
C GLU A 75 5.12 10.52 -10.54
N THR A 76 5.42 10.32 -11.82
CA THR A 76 5.86 11.38 -12.73
C THR A 76 4.84 11.72 -13.82
N ALA A 77 4.01 10.76 -14.27
CA ALA A 77 3.11 10.91 -15.41
C ALA A 77 1.68 11.34 -15.04
N PRO A 78 1.26 12.60 -15.28
CA PRO A 78 -0.15 13.01 -15.13
C PRO A 78 -1.15 12.14 -15.91
N PRO A 79 -0.88 11.73 -17.16
CA PRO A 79 -1.82 10.90 -17.91
C PRO A 79 -2.12 9.55 -17.25
N VAL A 80 -1.12 8.94 -16.59
CA VAL A 80 -1.31 7.68 -15.83
C VAL A 80 -2.18 7.92 -14.61
N ARG A 81 -1.96 9.03 -13.88
CA ARG A 81 -2.79 9.43 -12.74
C ARG A 81 -4.26 9.61 -13.13
N LEU A 82 -4.54 10.18 -14.29
CA LEU A 82 -5.90 10.28 -14.83
C LEU A 82 -6.54 8.90 -15.03
N LYS A 83 -5.81 7.94 -15.62
CA LYS A 83 -6.29 6.56 -15.82
C LYS A 83 -6.54 5.84 -14.50
N ILE A 84 -5.74 6.11 -13.47
CA ILE A 84 -5.99 5.59 -12.12
C ILE A 84 -7.27 6.21 -11.53
N ALA A 85 -7.47 7.52 -11.68
CA ALA A 85 -8.65 8.21 -11.20
C ALA A 85 -9.95 7.73 -11.89
N GLU A 86 -9.90 7.42 -13.18
CA GLU A 86 -10.99 6.78 -13.93
C GLU A 86 -11.32 5.39 -13.35
N ARG A 87 -10.32 4.57 -13.05
CA ARG A 87 -10.51 3.24 -12.44
C ARG A 87 -11.12 3.33 -11.04
N ALA A 88 -10.72 4.32 -10.26
CA ALA A 88 -11.29 4.60 -8.96
C ALA A 88 -12.78 4.98 -9.02
N ALA A 89 -13.27 5.50 -10.16
CA ALA A 89 -14.69 5.76 -10.41
C ALA A 89 -15.44 4.57 -11.03
N SER A 90 -14.79 3.42 -11.24
CA SER A 90 -15.40 2.28 -11.92
C SER A 90 -16.53 1.65 -11.11
N ARG A 91 -17.57 1.16 -11.81
CA ARG A 91 -18.60 0.31 -11.18
C ARG A 91 -18.02 -0.98 -10.59
N ARG A 92 -16.88 -1.47 -11.11
CA ARG A 92 -16.22 -2.71 -10.66
C ARG A 92 -15.47 -2.49 -9.35
N LEU A 93 -15.87 -3.19 -8.29
CA LEU A 93 -15.25 -3.11 -6.95
C LEU A 93 -13.74 -3.33 -7.00
N GLU A 94 -13.28 -4.35 -7.73
CA GLU A 94 -11.85 -4.66 -7.80
C GLU A 94 -11.02 -3.54 -8.42
N LEU A 95 -11.55 -2.81 -9.40
CA LEU A 95 -10.82 -1.69 -10.00
C LEU A 95 -10.72 -0.51 -9.04
N ARG A 96 -11.79 -0.20 -8.30
CA ARG A 96 -11.76 0.84 -7.26
C ARG A 96 -10.80 0.46 -6.14
N ARG A 97 -10.87 -0.76 -5.62
CA ARG A 97 -9.96 -1.24 -4.59
C ARG A 97 -8.49 -1.25 -5.05
N ARG A 98 -8.21 -1.73 -6.27
CA ARG A 98 -6.84 -1.72 -6.84
C ARG A 98 -6.33 -0.32 -7.12
N SER A 99 -7.21 0.66 -7.37
CA SER A 99 -6.80 2.05 -7.56
C SER A 99 -6.03 2.63 -6.37
N ILE A 100 -6.33 2.15 -5.17
CA ILE A 100 -5.66 2.53 -3.91
C ILE A 100 -4.22 1.98 -3.87
N GLN A 101 -3.99 0.81 -4.48
CA GLN A 101 -2.69 0.15 -4.44
C GLN A 101 -1.63 0.88 -5.26
N TYR A 102 -2.03 1.68 -6.25
CA TYR A 102 -1.08 2.47 -7.06
C TYR A 102 -0.39 3.59 -6.27
N LEU A 103 -0.94 4.01 -5.13
CA LEU A 103 -0.43 5.19 -4.41
C LEU A 103 0.81 4.85 -3.58
N THR A 104 1.99 5.25 -3.99
CA THR A 104 3.24 5.10 -3.24
C THR A 104 3.52 6.30 -2.34
N ASP A 105 4.52 6.17 -1.47
CA ASP A 105 5.12 7.29 -0.71
C ASP A 105 5.68 8.40 -1.62
N ARG A 106 6.00 8.07 -2.87
CA ARG A 106 6.44 9.01 -3.91
C ARG A 106 5.28 9.57 -4.75
N SER A 107 4.05 9.14 -4.52
CA SER A 107 2.89 9.68 -5.25
C SER A 107 2.63 11.13 -4.85
N PRO A 108 2.36 12.04 -5.80
CA PRO A 108 2.09 13.44 -5.47
C PRO A 108 0.91 13.57 -4.50
N ARG A 109 1.04 14.41 -3.47
CA ARG A 109 -0.01 14.61 -2.45
C ARG A 109 -1.27 15.22 -3.06
N GLU A 110 -1.11 16.15 -4.01
CA GLU A 110 -2.18 16.79 -4.77
C GLU A 110 -3.01 15.81 -5.61
N PHE A 111 -2.46 14.63 -5.90
CA PHE A 111 -3.21 13.52 -6.51
C PHE A 111 -3.79 12.55 -5.47
N SER A 112 -2.97 12.18 -4.49
CA SER A 112 -3.31 11.13 -3.52
C SER A 112 -4.44 11.55 -2.58
N VAL A 113 -4.42 12.79 -2.09
CA VAL A 113 -5.42 13.31 -1.13
C VAL A 113 -6.82 13.36 -1.77
N PRO A 114 -7.06 13.99 -2.94
CA PRO A 114 -8.38 13.99 -3.54
C PRO A 114 -8.89 12.58 -3.91
N LEU A 115 -7.99 11.72 -4.39
CA LEU A 115 -8.35 10.36 -4.77
C LEU A 115 -8.84 9.55 -3.55
N LEU A 116 -8.06 9.54 -2.47
CA LEU A 116 -8.40 8.81 -1.24
C LEU A 116 -9.59 9.44 -0.52
N GLY A 117 -9.66 10.77 -0.44
CA GLY A 117 -10.80 11.48 0.13
C GLY A 117 -12.13 11.05 -0.49
N ARG A 118 -12.18 10.91 -1.82
CA ARG A 118 -13.35 10.35 -2.51
C ARG A 118 -13.62 8.88 -2.15
N LEU A 119 -12.59 8.05 -2.07
CA LEU A 119 -12.73 6.61 -1.81
C LEU A 119 -13.09 6.29 -0.34
N LEU A 120 -12.85 7.21 0.59
CA LEU A 120 -13.35 7.13 1.97
C LEU A 120 -14.88 7.19 2.04
N HIS A 121 -15.54 7.73 1.01
CA HIS A 121 -17.00 7.72 0.87
C HIS A 121 -17.49 6.73 -0.19
N ASP A 122 -16.67 5.72 -0.55
CA ASP A 122 -17.09 4.68 -1.48
C ASP A 122 -18.28 3.90 -0.94
N ARG A 123 -19.15 3.42 -1.82
CA ARG A 123 -20.29 2.56 -1.45
C ARG A 123 -19.91 1.24 -0.78
N SER A 124 -18.69 0.73 -1.00
CA SER A 124 -18.21 -0.53 -0.42
C SER A 124 -17.36 -0.26 0.82
N GLY A 125 -17.75 -0.84 1.98
CA GLY A 125 -16.93 -0.79 3.20
C GLY A 125 -15.51 -1.30 2.98
N ARG A 126 -15.34 -2.34 2.15
CA ARG A 126 -14.00 -2.84 1.77
C ARG A 126 -13.15 -1.77 1.09
N VAL A 127 -13.71 -0.93 0.23
CA VAL A 127 -12.96 0.15 -0.42
C VAL A 127 -12.62 1.24 0.59
N ARG A 128 -13.58 1.62 1.44
CA ARG A 128 -13.37 2.61 2.52
C ARG A 128 -12.26 2.20 3.48
N GLY A 129 -12.29 0.95 3.97
CA GLY A 129 -11.24 0.41 4.85
C GLY A 129 -9.86 0.39 4.18
N PHE A 130 -9.76 0.00 2.90
CA PHE A 130 -8.50 0.09 2.15
C PHE A 130 -8.03 1.54 1.97
N ALA A 131 -8.94 2.49 1.76
CA ALA A 131 -8.61 3.90 1.61
C ALA A 131 -8.09 4.47 2.93
N ALA A 132 -8.71 4.11 4.07
CA ALA A 132 -8.24 4.46 5.41
C ALA A 132 -6.84 3.92 5.69
N SER A 133 -6.64 2.61 5.50
CA SER A 133 -5.33 1.97 5.64
C SER A 133 -4.26 2.63 4.76
N ARG A 134 -4.59 2.98 3.52
CA ARG A 134 -3.63 3.65 2.63
C ARG A 134 -3.32 5.09 3.06
N SER A 135 -4.33 5.82 3.54
CA SER A 135 -4.16 7.19 4.07
C SER A 135 -3.22 7.20 5.27
N GLU A 136 -3.40 6.25 6.20
CA GLU A 136 -2.53 6.03 7.36
C GLU A 136 -1.09 5.74 6.94
N ARG A 137 -0.91 4.78 6.04
CA ARG A 137 0.43 4.37 5.56
C ARG A 137 1.18 5.49 4.86
N LEU A 138 0.47 6.39 4.17
CA LEU A 138 1.06 7.53 3.48
C LEU A 138 1.20 8.76 4.38
N GLY A 139 0.74 8.70 5.63
CA GLY A 139 0.82 9.83 6.57
C GLY A 139 0.05 11.06 6.09
N LEU A 140 -1.12 10.85 5.47
CA LEU A 140 -1.95 11.91 4.91
C LEU A 140 -2.90 12.48 5.98
N THR A 141 -2.35 13.28 6.89
CA THR A 141 -3.11 13.92 7.97
C THR A 141 -4.20 14.86 7.46
N GLU A 142 -4.08 15.37 6.22
CA GLU A 142 -5.09 16.17 5.54
C GLU A 142 -6.42 15.41 5.36
N LEU A 143 -6.41 14.07 5.43
CA LEU A 143 -7.60 13.24 5.31
C LEU A 143 -8.32 12.98 6.64
N LEU A 144 -7.81 13.47 7.78
CA LEU A 144 -8.46 13.30 9.09
C LEU A 144 -9.94 13.71 9.09
N PRO A 145 -10.34 14.89 8.56
CA PRO A 145 -11.76 15.26 8.54
C PRO A 145 -12.63 14.29 7.72
N ALA A 146 -12.13 13.81 6.58
CA ALA A 146 -12.86 12.85 5.74
C ALA A 146 -12.94 11.46 6.39
N LEU A 147 -11.89 11.03 7.08
CA LEU A 147 -11.87 9.80 7.87
C LEU A 147 -12.89 9.82 9.00
N GLU A 148 -12.95 10.92 9.76
CA GLU A 148 -13.91 11.12 10.85
C GLU A 148 -15.36 11.11 10.33
N GLN A 149 -15.62 11.79 9.22
CA GLN A 149 -16.93 11.79 8.56
C GLN A 149 -17.33 10.40 8.09
N ALA A 150 -16.41 9.65 7.46
CA ALA A 150 -16.67 8.28 7.02
C ALA A 150 -16.91 7.35 8.22
N LEU A 151 -16.15 7.50 9.30
CA LEU A 151 -16.29 6.72 10.53
C LEU A 151 -17.65 6.92 11.21
N ALA A 152 -18.15 8.16 11.25
CA ALA A 152 -19.42 8.50 11.90
C ALA A 152 -20.64 7.77 11.32
N VAL A 153 -20.57 7.38 10.04
CA VAL A 153 -21.66 6.69 9.33
C VAL A 153 -21.32 5.25 8.93
N GLU A 154 -20.13 4.77 9.27
CA GLU A 154 -19.70 3.42 8.91
C GLU A 154 -20.52 2.39 9.69
N SER A 155 -20.94 1.32 9.02
CA SER A 155 -21.67 0.19 9.60
C SER A 155 -20.88 -1.12 9.55
N ASP A 156 -20.03 -1.30 8.53
CA ASP A 156 -19.17 -2.46 8.36
C ASP A 156 -18.08 -2.49 9.44
N SER A 157 -18.01 -3.57 10.22
CA SER A 157 -17.10 -3.69 11.36
C SER A 157 -15.63 -3.66 10.95
N THR A 158 -15.29 -4.21 9.78
CA THR A 158 -13.91 -4.24 9.28
C THR A 158 -13.49 -2.85 8.83
N ALA A 159 -14.31 -2.18 8.03
CA ALA A 159 -14.06 -0.81 7.59
C ALA A 159 -14.02 0.17 8.77
N ARG A 160 -14.91 -0.01 9.76
CA ARG A 160 -14.91 0.80 10.99
C ARG A 160 -13.61 0.66 11.73
N PHE A 161 -13.09 -0.56 11.90
CA PHE A 161 -11.79 -0.79 12.51
C PHE A 161 -10.66 -0.06 11.76
N GLU A 162 -10.60 -0.18 10.43
CA GLU A 162 -9.57 0.49 9.61
C GLU A 162 -9.66 2.01 9.69
N LEU A 163 -10.88 2.57 9.67
CA LEU A 163 -11.13 4.01 9.82
C LEU A 163 -10.70 4.51 11.21
N THR A 164 -11.11 3.82 12.27
CA THR A 164 -10.74 4.14 13.65
C THR A 164 -9.22 4.08 13.83
N TYR A 165 -8.60 2.98 13.39
CA TYR A 165 -7.14 2.80 13.40
C TYR A 165 -6.45 3.96 12.67
N ALA A 166 -6.87 4.28 11.45
CA ALA A 166 -6.28 5.37 10.67
C ALA A 166 -6.44 6.74 11.36
N CYS A 167 -7.60 7.05 11.95
CA CYS A 167 -7.80 8.30 12.70
C CYS A 167 -6.81 8.44 13.85
N HIS A 168 -6.73 7.43 14.71
CA HIS A 168 -5.83 7.41 15.85
C HIS A 168 -4.35 7.47 15.45
N MET A 169 -3.96 6.66 14.47
CA MET A 169 -2.58 6.62 13.99
C MET A 169 -2.14 7.90 13.26
N LEU A 170 -3.06 8.64 12.64
CA LEU A 170 -2.75 9.92 11.99
C LEU A 170 -2.82 11.11 12.95
N ARG A 171 -3.70 11.07 13.95
CA ARG A 171 -3.88 12.17 14.93
C ARG A 171 -2.90 12.06 16.10
N ASP A 172 -2.88 10.90 16.73
CA ASP A 172 -2.23 10.67 18.02
C ASP A 172 -0.90 9.92 17.85
N GLY A 173 -0.79 9.17 16.75
CA GLY A 173 0.39 8.36 16.46
C GLY A 173 0.43 7.06 17.25
N ASP A 174 -0.65 6.72 17.96
CA ASP A 174 -0.84 5.45 18.63
C ASP A 174 -2.30 5.00 18.58
N PHE A 175 -2.52 3.70 18.77
CA PHE A 175 -3.84 3.09 18.81
C PHE A 175 -3.84 1.88 19.73
N GLU A 176 -4.81 1.81 20.63
CA GLU A 176 -5.02 0.68 21.53
C GLU A 176 -6.34 -0.02 21.20
N THR A 177 -6.32 -1.36 21.16
CA THR A 177 -7.53 -2.15 20.89
C THR A 177 -7.55 -3.44 21.71
N ASP A 178 -8.72 -3.74 22.24
CA ASP A 178 -9.11 -4.97 22.91
C ASP A 178 -9.83 -5.92 21.93
N ARG A 179 -9.35 -6.00 20.68
CA ARG A 179 -10.04 -6.72 19.60
C ARG A 179 -10.45 -8.12 20.05
N ALA A 180 -11.77 -8.32 20.20
CA ALA A 180 -12.36 -9.58 20.64
C ALA A 180 -11.83 -10.75 19.80
N GLY A 181 -11.26 -11.75 20.47
CA GLY A 181 -10.64 -12.92 19.83
C GLY A 181 -9.14 -13.06 20.08
N TYR A 182 -8.50 -12.03 20.64
CA TYR A 182 -7.14 -12.13 21.18
C TYR A 182 -7.16 -12.03 22.70
N THR A 183 -6.28 -12.77 23.37
CA THR A 183 -6.19 -12.84 24.84
C THR A 183 -5.49 -11.64 25.47
N SER A 184 -5.06 -10.65 24.67
CA SER A 184 -4.27 -9.50 25.13
C SER A 184 -4.64 -8.23 24.36
N ALA A 185 -4.56 -7.09 25.05
CA ALA A 185 -4.68 -5.77 24.44
C ALA A 185 -3.46 -5.52 23.52
N PHE A 186 -3.71 -4.94 22.34
CA PHE A 186 -2.65 -4.53 21.43
C PHE A 186 -2.50 -3.03 21.42
N ARG A 187 -1.25 -2.58 21.41
CA ARG A 187 -0.91 -1.20 21.13
C ARG A 187 -0.08 -1.11 19.85
N SER A 188 -0.54 -0.28 18.93
CA SER A 188 0.22 0.14 17.75
C SER A 188 0.75 1.54 18.00
N VAL A 189 2.01 1.80 17.63
CA VAL A 189 2.61 3.13 17.73
C VAL A 189 3.39 3.42 16.46
N ARG A 190 3.22 4.64 15.94
CA ARG A 190 3.91 5.15 14.77
C ARG A 190 5.35 5.44 15.14
N THR A 191 6.28 4.82 14.42
CA THR A 191 7.73 5.03 14.56
C THR A 191 8.31 5.90 13.45
N GLY A 192 7.51 6.19 12.42
CA GLY A 192 7.85 7.08 11.31
C GLY A 192 6.75 7.11 10.25
N PRO A 193 6.94 7.86 9.15
CA PRO A 193 6.03 7.83 8.01
C PRO A 193 5.85 6.40 7.48
N GLY A 194 4.62 5.89 7.48
CA GLY A 194 4.31 4.53 7.03
C GLY A 194 4.87 3.37 7.87
N CYS A 195 5.45 3.65 9.04
CA CYS A 195 5.98 2.64 9.95
C CYS A 195 5.21 2.64 11.27
N ALA A 196 4.57 1.52 11.58
CA ALA A 196 3.95 1.25 12.87
C ALA A 196 4.50 -0.06 13.43
N VAL A 197 4.79 -0.07 14.72
CA VAL A 197 5.23 -1.28 15.44
C VAL A 197 4.05 -1.80 16.26
N TRP A 198 3.80 -3.10 16.11
CA TRP A 198 2.84 -3.83 16.92
C TRP A 198 3.55 -4.31 18.19
N ILE A 199 3.03 -3.92 19.34
CA ILE A 199 3.48 -4.44 20.63
C ILE A 199 2.32 -5.22 21.24
N SER A 200 2.48 -6.55 21.27
CA SER A 200 1.71 -7.41 22.15
C SER A 200 2.23 -7.21 23.57
N GLN A 201 1.34 -6.98 24.53
CA GLN A 201 1.74 -6.97 25.94
C GLN A 201 2.45 -8.29 26.29
N PHE A 202 3.76 -8.23 26.47
CA PHE A 202 4.48 -9.17 27.31
C PHE A 202 4.54 -8.51 28.69
N GLU A 203 3.76 -9.05 29.63
CA GLU A 203 3.85 -8.83 31.07
C GLU A 203 3.51 -7.42 31.62
N ASN A 204 2.34 -7.32 32.27
CA ASN A 204 1.93 -6.52 33.47
C ASN A 204 2.48 -5.11 33.77
N ALA A 205 3.32 -4.50 32.94
CA ALA A 205 3.81 -3.14 33.12
C ALA A 205 3.11 -2.21 32.11
N PRO A 206 2.60 -1.05 32.55
CA PRO A 206 2.06 -0.05 31.63
C PRO A 206 3.18 0.43 30.70
N LEU A 207 3.09 0.09 29.41
CA LEU A 207 3.99 0.62 28.39
C LEU A 207 3.64 2.09 28.16
N THR A 208 4.53 3.01 28.50
CA THR A 208 4.38 4.43 28.13
C THR A 208 4.61 4.60 26.62
N ALA A 209 4.01 5.62 25.99
CA ALA A 209 4.26 5.92 24.58
C ALA A 209 5.75 6.14 24.28
N GLU A 210 6.49 6.68 25.25
CA GLU A 210 7.95 6.84 25.20
C GLU A 210 8.67 5.50 25.18
N ARG A 211 8.32 4.55 26.07
CA ARG A 211 8.92 3.22 26.09
C ARG A 211 8.64 2.43 24.82
N VAL A 212 7.45 2.58 24.25
CA VAL A 212 7.12 1.97 22.95
C VAL A 212 7.95 2.57 21.82
N ARG A 213 8.12 3.89 21.80
CA ARG A 213 9.01 4.55 20.82
C ARG A 213 10.45 4.06 20.96
N GLU A 214 10.96 3.91 22.18
CA GLU A 214 12.28 3.31 22.43
C GLU A 214 12.38 1.89 21.88
N ILE A 215 11.45 1.00 22.21
CA ILE A 215 11.43 -0.39 21.71
C ILE A 215 11.32 -0.42 20.18
N GLY A 216 10.50 0.45 19.60
CA GLY A 216 10.35 0.59 18.16
C GLY A 216 11.64 1.06 17.48
N ILE A 217 12.33 2.06 18.05
CA ILE A 217 13.62 2.56 17.58
C ILE A 217 14.70 1.48 17.72
N GLU A 218 14.74 0.76 18.84
CA GLU A 218 15.68 -0.35 19.05
C GLU A 218 15.46 -1.46 18.02
N ARG A 219 14.22 -1.91 17.81
CA ARG A 219 13.90 -2.90 16.77
C ARG A 219 14.23 -2.42 15.36
N LEU A 220 13.98 -1.14 15.05
CA LEU A 220 14.38 -0.55 13.77
C LEU A 220 15.91 -0.49 13.63
N ARG A 221 16.65 -0.15 14.70
CA ARG A 221 18.11 -0.18 14.73
C ARG A 221 18.63 -1.59 14.48
N TYR A 222 18.07 -2.61 15.14
CA TYR A 222 18.44 -4.01 14.90
C TYR A 222 18.13 -4.44 13.47
N ALA A 223 16.95 -4.13 12.94
CA ALA A 223 16.58 -4.46 11.56
C ALA A 223 17.46 -3.76 10.52
N VAL A 224 17.88 -2.51 10.77
CA VAL A 224 18.82 -1.76 9.91
C VAL A 224 20.23 -2.34 10.02
N LEU A 225 20.69 -2.67 11.23
CA LEU A 225 22.00 -3.29 11.45
C LEU A 225 22.09 -4.69 10.83
N GLU A 226 21.03 -5.51 10.90
CA GLU A 226 20.96 -6.79 10.19
C GLU A 226 21.00 -6.61 8.66
N ARG A 227 20.36 -5.55 8.14
CA ARG A 227 20.39 -5.22 6.71
C ARG A 227 21.77 -4.75 6.23
N LEU A 228 22.46 -3.96 7.06
CA LEU A 228 23.83 -3.50 6.80
C LEU A 228 24.85 -4.63 6.97
N ALA A 229 24.69 -5.50 7.97
CA ALA A 229 25.51 -6.68 8.18
C ALA A 229 25.33 -7.70 7.04
N GLY A 230 24.12 -7.86 6.52
CA GLY A 230 23.86 -8.68 5.32
C GLY A 230 24.43 -8.11 4.03
N LEU A 231 24.69 -6.80 3.95
CA LEU A 231 25.39 -6.15 2.83
C LEU A 231 26.92 -6.28 2.93
N ALA A 232 27.46 -6.50 4.13
CA ALA A 232 28.90 -6.66 4.34
C ALA A 232 29.44 -8.06 3.98
N VAL A 233 28.58 -9.04 3.67
CA VAL A 233 28.98 -10.43 3.37
C VAL A 233 29.18 -10.69 1.86
N VAL A 234 29.04 -9.67 1.00
CA VAL A 234 29.32 -9.78 -0.47
C VAL A 234 30.60 -9.03 -0.85
N GLY A 235 31.58 -9.00 0.05
CA GLY A 235 32.81 -8.25 -0.13
C GLY A 235 34.03 -8.88 0.55
N VAL A 236 34.26 -10.17 0.31
CA VAL A 236 35.60 -10.80 0.28
C VAL A 236 35.58 -11.90 -0.77
#